data_AF-A0A1X9Z524-F1
#
_entry.id   AF-A0A1X9Z524-F1
#
_cell.length_a   1.000
_cell.length_b   1.000
_cell.length_c   1.000
_cell.angle_alpha   90.00
_cell.angle_beta   90.00
_cell.angle_gamma   90.00
#
_symmetry.space_group_name_H-M   'P 1'
#
loop_
_entity.id
_entity.type
_entity.pdbx_description
1 polymer ?
#
loop_
_entity_poly.entity_id
_entity_poly.type
_entity_poly.pdbx_seq_one_letter_code
_entity_poly.pdbx_strand_id
1 'polypeptide(L)'
;MMGKDVPILHGILVITTVAVLQTVAEWTINRNKRLEIFMEGRADCLVEDGLIVTSSLDRNNLSHEDLFRFLRSKDVEQLGQVKRAFFETSGLVSVWCFPKTEIVPGLGIQPMDYRPDGHPVTCGDRIEKTGYYSCRYCGFTLLMKQGARFTPCEKCNENDWSSSVRPEVDLV
;
A
#
# COMPACT_ATOMS: atom_id res chain seq x y z
N MET A 1 5.21 26.59 -55.08
CA MET A 1 4.11 25.61 -55.14
C MET A 1 3.43 25.54 -53.77
N MET A 2 2.68 26.59 -53.42
CA MET A 2 1.88 26.65 -52.18
C MET A 2 0.60 27.38 -52.57
N GLY A 3 -0.54 26.68 -52.51
CA GLY A 3 -1.79 27.23 -53.02
C GLY A 3 -2.84 26.15 -53.24
N LYS A 4 -3.31 25.56 -52.15
CA LYS A 4 -4.67 25.08 -52.07
C LYS A 4 -5.04 25.12 -50.60
N ASP A 5 -5.82 26.13 -50.26
CA ASP A 5 -6.40 26.33 -48.95
C ASP A 5 -6.93 24.98 -48.47
N VAL A 6 -6.32 24.43 -47.42
CA VAL A 6 -6.98 23.37 -46.67
C VAL A 6 -8.30 24.00 -46.26
N PRO A 7 -9.45 23.55 -46.79
CA PRO A 7 -10.68 24.29 -46.60
C PRO A 7 -10.90 24.30 -45.10
N ILE A 8 -10.97 25.50 -44.50
CA ILE A 8 -11.12 25.69 -43.04
C ILE A 8 -12.27 24.81 -42.52
N LEU A 9 -13.25 24.55 -43.38
CA LEU A 9 -14.35 23.59 -43.22
C LEU A 9 -13.93 22.17 -42.82
N HIS A 10 -12.88 21.59 -43.42
CA HIS A 10 -12.37 20.27 -43.06
C HIS A 10 -11.74 20.28 -41.67
N GLY A 11 -11.01 21.35 -41.33
CA GLY A 11 -10.45 21.54 -39.99
C GLY A 11 -11.55 21.65 -38.93
N ILE A 12 -12.57 22.47 -39.19
CA ILE A 12 -13.76 22.60 -38.33
C ILE A 12 -14.45 21.24 -38.17
N LEU A 13 -14.68 20.51 -39.27
CA LEU A 13 -15.35 19.21 -39.23
C LEU A 13 -14.59 18.19 -38.37
N VAL A 14 -13.27 18.13 -38.49
CA VAL A 14 -12.44 17.24 -37.66
C VAL A 14 -12.52 17.65 -36.19
N ILE A 15 -12.34 18.94 -35.87
CA ILE A 15 -12.39 19.44 -34.49
C ILE A 15 -13.77 19.18 -33.87
N THR A 16 -14.85 19.49 -34.59
CA THR A 16 -16.22 19.24 -34.12
C THR A 16 -16.47 17.74 -33.93
N THR A 17 -16.00 16.89 -34.84
CA THR A 17 -16.16 15.43 -34.71
C THR A 17 -15.42 14.91 -33.48
N VAL A 18 -14.17 15.33 -33.26
CA VAL A 18 -13.40 14.95 -32.08
C VAL A 18 -14.07 15.46 -30.79
N ALA A 19 -14.52 16.71 -30.78
CA ALA A 19 -15.22 17.29 -29.62
C ALA A 19 -16.52 16.52 -29.30
N VAL A 20 -17.32 16.19 -30.32
CA VAL A 20 -18.54 15.38 -30.15
C VAL A 20 -18.21 13.99 -29.62
N LEU A 21 -17.19 13.33 -30.18
CA LEU A 21 -16.77 12.00 -29.72
C LEU A 21 -16.29 12.05 -28.26
N GLN A 22 -15.51 13.08 -27.88
CA GLN A 22 -15.06 13.28 -26.50
C GLN A 22 -16.24 13.50 -25.56
N THR A 23 -17.17 14.40 -25.89
CA THR A 23 -18.35 14.67 -25.06
C THR A 23 -19.26 13.45 -24.93
N VAL A 24 -19.45 12.68 -26.00
CA VAL A 24 -20.25 11.44 -25.96
C VAL A 24 -19.56 10.38 -25.11
N ALA A 25 -18.23 10.24 -25.22
CA ALA A 25 -17.47 9.32 -24.39
C ALA A 25 -17.59 9.70 -22.90
N GLU A 26 -17.32 10.96 -22.54
CA GLU A 26 -17.45 11.47 -21.16
C GLU A 26 -18.87 11.28 -20.61
N TRP A 27 -19.91 11.59 -21.40
CA TRP A 27 -21.30 11.38 -21.00
C TRP A 27 -21.62 9.91 -20.74
N THR A 28 -21.08 9.01 -21.58
CA THR A 28 -21.30 7.55 -21.45
C THR A 28 -20.62 7.00 -20.21
N ILE A 29 -19.40 7.46 -19.91
CA ILE A 29 -18.64 7.10 -18.71
C ILE A 29 -19.39 7.57 -17.45
N ASN A 30 -19.75 8.86 -17.40
CA ASN A 30 -20.42 9.46 -16.22
C ASN A 30 -21.83 8.91 -15.99
N ARG A 31 -22.50 8.41 -17.03
CA ARG A 31 -23.84 7.81 -16.89
C ARG A 31 -23.79 6.45 -16.20
N ASN A 32 -22.66 5.75 -16.25
CA ASN A 32 -22.53 4.42 -15.67
C ASN A 32 -21.38 4.38 -14.68
N LYS A 33 -21.70 4.56 -13.39
CA LYS A 33 -20.73 4.47 -12.29
C LYS A 33 -19.83 3.23 -12.36
N ARG A 34 -20.31 2.09 -12.88
CA ARG A 34 -19.47 0.90 -13.05
C ARG A 34 -18.41 1.07 -14.16
N LEU A 35 -18.75 1.76 -15.25
CA LEU A 35 -17.78 2.11 -16.30
C LEU A 35 -16.83 3.21 -15.83
N GLU A 36 -17.32 4.22 -15.11
CA GLU A 36 -16.48 5.23 -14.44
C GLU A 36 -15.45 4.56 -13.53
N ILE A 37 -15.89 3.67 -12.62
CA ILE A 37 -15.00 2.91 -11.72
C ILE A 37 -14.02 2.01 -12.49
N PHE A 38 -14.46 1.40 -13.58
CA PHE A 38 -13.63 0.52 -14.40
C PHE A 38 -12.62 1.31 -15.28
N MET A 39 -12.98 2.51 -15.72
CA MET A 39 -12.21 3.33 -16.65
C MET A 39 -11.29 4.33 -15.95
N GLU A 40 -11.76 5.03 -14.92
CA GLU A 40 -10.94 5.92 -14.10
C GLU A 40 -10.05 5.15 -13.12
N GLY A 41 -10.50 3.95 -12.73
CA GLY A 41 -9.92 3.15 -11.68
C GLY A 41 -10.11 3.79 -10.31
N ARG A 42 -10.00 3.01 -9.23
CA ARG A 42 -10.07 3.54 -7.86
C ARG A 42 -8.81 3.21 -7.12
N ALA A 43 -8.30 4.18 -6.36
CA ALA A 43 -7.21 3.94 -5.45
C ALA A 43 -7.61 2.88 -4.43
N ASP A 44 -6.70 1.95 -4.14
CA ASP A 44 -6.98 0.81 -3.29
C ASP A 44 -6.15 0.82 -2.02
N CYS A 45 -6.77 0.66 -0.86
CA CYS A 45 -6.07 0.79 0.41
C CYS A 45 -5.25 -0.48 0.70
N LEU A 46 -3.93 -0.39 0.58
CA LEU A 46 -3.01 -1.50 0.84
C LEU A 46 -2.65 -1.64 2.32
N VAL A 47 -2.58 -0.53 3.06
CA VAL A 47 -2.25 -0.50 4.48
C VAL A 47 -3.19 0.42 5.23
N GLU A 48 -3.69 -0.03 6.37
CA GLU A 48 -4.61 0.68 7.26
C GLU A 48 -4.12 0.54 8.70
N ASP A 49 -3.66 1.66 9.29
CA ASP A 49 -3.18 1.75 10.67
C ASP A 49 -2.10 0.71 11.00
N GLY A 50 -1.11 0.59 10.10
CA GLY A 50 -0.02 -0.38 10.18
C GLY A 50 -0.40 -1.83 9.87
N LEU A 51 -1.66 -2.10 9.52
CA LEU A 51 -2.11 -3.42 9.09
C LEU A 51 -2.19 -3.51 7.57
N ILE A 52 -1.65 -4.60 7.02
CA ILE A 52 -1.73 -4.90 5.59
C ILE A 52 -3.14 -5.40 5.26
N VAL A 53 -3.76 -4.78 4.27
CA VAL A 53 -5.05 -5.21 3.70
C VAL A 53 -4.77 -6.25 2.63
N THR A 54 -4.61 -7.52 3.03
CA THR A 54 -4.17 -8.62 2.16
C THR A 54 -5.10 -8.84 0.97
N SER A 55 -6.41 -8.70 1.16
CA SER A 55 -7.39 -8.77 0.07
C SER A 55 -7.20 -7.66 -0.98
N SER A 56 -6.60 -6.53 -0.61
CA SER A 56 -6.23 -5.47 -1.54
C SER A 56 -4.96 -5.82 -2.32
N LEU A 57 -3.97 -6.47 -1.68
CA LEU A 57 -2.79 -6.97 -2.37
C LEU A 57 -3.18 -8.00 -3.44
N ASP A 58 -3.99 -8.98 -3.07
CA ASP A 58 -4.46 -10.03 -3.99
C ASP A 58 -5.21 -9.46 -5.20
N ARG A 59 -6.11 -8.49 -4.95
CA ARG A 59 -6.89 -7.83 -6.01
C ARG A 59 -6.02 -7.07 -7.01
N ASN A 60 -4.89 -6.51 -6.55
CA ASN A 60 -3.96 -5.76 -7.38
C ASN A 60 -2.76 -6.61 -7.87
N ASN A 61 -2.78 -7.92 -7.59
CA ASN A 61 -1.69 -8.85 -7.92
C ASN A 61 -0.33 -8.35 -7.39
N LEU A 62 -0.32 -7.83 -6.16
CA LEU A 62 0.86 -7.33 -5.47
C LEU A 62 1.30 -8.35 -4.41
N SER A 63 2.61 -8.57 -4.29
CA SER A 63 3.19 -9.29 -3.16
C SER A 63 3.48 -8.36 -1.97
N HIS A 64 3.71 -8.93 -0.79
CA HIS A 64 4.23 -8.18 0.36
C HIS A 64 5.54 -7.46 0.05
N GLU A 65 6.41 -8.08 -0.74
CA GLU A 65 7.68 -7.48 -1.17
C GLU A 65 7.48 -6.27 -2.08
N ASP A 66 6.44 -6.27 -2.92
CA ASP A 66 6.09 -5.10 -3.74
C ASP A 66 5.60 -3.95 -2.85
N LEU A 67 4.72 -4.25 -1.89
CA LEU A 67 4.28 -3.26 -0.89
C LEU A 67 5.46 -2.68 -0.13
N PHE A 68 6.36 -3.52 0.39
CA PHE A 68 7.53 -3.08 1.14
C PHE A 68 8.49 -2.27 0.27
N ARG A 69 8.63 -2.61 -1.02
CA ARG A 69 9.41 -1.81 -1.98
C ARG A 69 8.82 -0.42 -2.15
N PHE A 70 7.49 -0.31 -2.29
CA PHE A 70 6.81 0.98 -2.39
C PHE A 70 7.00 1.82 -1.14
N LEU A 71 6.76 1.24 0.05
CA LEU A 71 6.93 1.95 1.32
C LEU A 71 8.38 2.39 1.55
N ARG A 72 9.36 1.54 1.23
CA ARG A 72 10.78 1.88 1.35
C ARG A 72 11.19 3.04 0.43
N SER A 73 10.57 3.16 -0.76
CA SER A 73 10.78 4.31 -1.65
C SER A 73 10.21 5.63 -1.12
N LYS A 74 9.47 5.58 -0.01
CA LYS A 74 8.89 6.72 0.71
C LYS A 74 9.53 6.91 2.10
N ASP A 75 10.72 6.35 2.30
CA ASP A 75 11.48 6.43 3.56
C ASP A 75 10.71 5.89 4.79
N VAL A 76 9.81 4.92 4.56
CA VAL A 76 9.19 4.14 5.64
C VAL A 76 10.11 2.99 6.01
N GLU A 77 10.29 2.77 7.31
CA GLU A 77 11.13 1.68 7.85
C GLU A 77 10.29 0.56 8.45
N GLN A 78 9.09 0.88 8.96
CA GLN A 78 8.23 -0.06 9.65
C GLN A 78 6.75 0.32 9.56
N LEU A 79 5.86 -0.68 9.54
CA LEU A 79 4.43 -0.48 9.25
C LEU A 79 3.67 0.39 10.28
N GLY A 80 4.08 0.43 11.53
CA GLY A 80 3.54 1.31 12.57
C GLY A 80 3.77 2.81 12.32
N GLN A 81 4.57 3.18 11.30
CA GLN A 81 4.62 4.56 10.78
C GLN A 81 3.46 4.86 9.82
N VAL A 82 2.87 3.86 9.20
CA VAL A 82 1.92 4.02 8.09
C VAL A 82 0.49 4.07 8.61
N LYS A 83 -0.15 5.23 8.47
CA LYS A 83 -1.57 5.41 8.75
C LYS A 83 -2.42 4.86 7.61
N ARG A 84 -2.14 5.26 6.38
CA ARG A 84 -2.80 4.72 5.17
C ARG A 84 -1.79 4.62 4.03
N ALA A 85 -1.89 3.59 3.21
CA ALA A 85 -1.19 3.53 1.92
C ALA A 85 -2.18 3.14 0.83
N PHE A 86 -2.19 3.86 -0.27
CA PHE A 86 -3.10 3.63 -1.40
C PHE A 86 -2.32 3.27 -2.65
N PHE A 87 -2.78 2.22 -3.34
CA PHE A 87 -2.34 1.88 -4.68
C PHE A 87 -3.15 2.69 -5.69
N GLU A 88 -2.49 3.64 -6.35
CA GLU A 88 -3.11 4.53 -7.31
C GLU A 88 -3.21 3.87 -8.69
N THR A 89 -4.13 4.36 -9.52
CA THR A 89 -4.34 3.86 -10.89
C THR A 89 -3.16 4.12 -11.82
N SER A 90 -2.25 5.03 -11.41
CA SER A 90 -0.94 5.26 -12.03
C SER A 90 0.07 4.13 -11.80
N GLY A 91 -0.23 3.15 -10.93
CA GLY A 91 0.71 2.11 -10.49
C GLY A 91 1.68 2.59 -9.39
N LEU A 92 1.51 3.82 -8.89
CA LEU A 92 2.28 4.36 -7.78
C LEU A 92 1.56 4.15 -6.45
N VAL A 93 2.30 4.23 -5.35
CA VAL A 93 1.72 4.21 -4.00
C VAL A 93 1.85 5.59 -3.34
N SER A 94 0.72 6.09 -2.87
CA SER A 94 0.65 7.25 -1.97
C SER A 94 0.61 6.77 -0.52
N VAL A 95 1.32 7.45 0.39
CA VAL A 95 1.47 7.03 1.78
C VAL A 95 1.19 8.20 2.70
N TRP A 96 0.35 7.97 3.69
CA TRP A 96 0.11 8.87 4.82
C TRP A 96 0.69 8.23 6.07
N CYS A 97 1.65 8.91 6.68
CA CYS A 97 2.28 8.47 7.92
C CYS A 97 1.62 9.09 9.14
N PHE A 98 1.72 8.41 10.28
CA PHE A 98 1.44 9.01 11.57
C PHE A 98 2.45 10.14 11.85
N PRO A 99 2.06 11.19 12.59
CA PRO A 99 3.03 12.15 13.10
C PRO A 99 4.02 11.45 14.03
N LYS A 100 5.26 11.95 14.13
CA LYS A 100 6.34 11.32 14.91
C LYS A 100 5.94 10.93 16.35
N THR A 101 5.05 11.71 16.98
CA THR A 101 4.54 11.48 18.35
C THR A 101 3.58 10.30 18.49
N GLU A 102 2.99 9.84 17.39
CA GLU A 102 1.98 8.77 17.36
C GLU A 102 2.51 7.49 16.69
N ILE A 103 3.78 7.46 16.26
CA ILE A 103 4.38 6.27 15.68
C ILE A 103 4.44 5.18 16.75
N VAL A 104 3.84 4.03 16.43
CA VAL A 104 3.89 2.83 17.26
C VAL A 104 4.90 1.83 16.71
N PRO A 105 5.39 0.88 17.53
CA PRO A 105 6.19 -0.22 17.03
C PRO A 105 5.43 -1.03 15.97
N GLY A 106 6.14 -1.51 14.96
CA GLY A 106 5.52 -2.26 13.88
C GLY A 106 6.47 -3.17 13.13
N LEU A 107 5.93 -3.87 12.13
CA LEU A 107 6.69 -4.80 11.32
C LEU A 107 7.73 -4.02 10.49
N GLY A 108 9.01 -4.34 10.67
CA GLY A 108 10.08 -3.82 9.82
C GLY A 108 9.90 -4.27 8.36
N ILE A 109 10.10 -3.36 7.42
CA ILE A 109 9.93 -3.62 5.98
C ILE A 109 11.25 -3.84 5.23
N GLN A 110 12.37 -3.86 5.97
CA GLN A 110 13.69 -4.09 5.40
C GLN A 110 13.76 -5.47 4.72
N PRO A 111 14.47 -5.59 3.58
CA PRO A 111 14.68 -6.87 2.94
C PRO A 111 15.37 -7.86 3.90
N MET A 112 15.05 -9.14 3.76
CA MET A 112 15.45 -10.19 4.71
C MET A 112 16.97 -10.24 4.94
N ASP A 113 17.76 -10.04 3.87
CA ASP A 113 19.24 -10.06 3.92
C ASP A 113 19.86 -8.92 4.75
N TYR A 114 19.10 -7.87 5.02
CA TYR A 114 19.56 -6.66 5.72
C TYR A 114 18.85 -6.45 7.07
N ARG A 115 18.08 -7.45 7.53
CA ARG A 115 17.30 -7.33 8.76
C ARG A 115 18.20 -7.61 9.97
N PRO A 116 18.34 -6.67 10.92
CA PRO A 116 19.13 -6.89 12.14
C PRO A 116 18.42 -7.87 13.09
N ASP A 117 17.10 -7.97 12.95
CA ASP A 117 16.22 -8.84 13.72
C ASP A 117 16.23 -10.23 13.08
N GLY A 118 16.65 -11.24 13.84
CA GLY A 118 16.90 -12.60 13.36
C GLY A 118 15.71 -13.32 12.70
N HIS A 119 15.96 -14.60 12.37
CA HIS A 119 15.04 -15.51 11.69
C HIS A 119 13.61 -15.47 12.26
N PRO A 120 12.58 -15.71 11.42
CA PRO A 120 11.19 -15.74 11.86
C PRO A 120 10.99 -16.72 13.01
N VAL A 121 10.19 -16.31 14.00
CA VAL A 121 9.74 -17.18 15.09
C VAL A 121 8.32 -17.63 14.80
N THR A 122 7.99 -18.87 15.15
CA THR A 122 6.73 -19.51 14.75
C THR A 122 5.86 -19.77 15.97
N CYS A 123 4.55 -19.89 15.75
CA CYS A 123 3.63 -20.34 16.79
C CYS A 123 4.09 -21.63 17.48
N GLY A 124 3.98 -21.65 18.81
CA GLY A 124 4.47 -22.72 19.66
C GLY A 124 5.87 -22.47 20.24
N ASP A 125 6.68 -21.64 19.60
CA ASP A 125 7.99 -21.23 20.11
C ASP A 125 7.84 -20.41 21.40
N ARG A 126 8.87 -20.47 22.25
CA ARG A 126 8.91 -19.68 23.48
C ARG A 126 9.47 -18.29 23.21
N ILE A 127 8.83 -17.29 23.81
CA ILE A 127 9.27 -15.90 23.73
C ILE A 127 10.52 -15.74 24.61
N GLU A 128 11.66 -15.50 23.98
CA GLU A 128 12.95 -15.34 24.66
C GLU A 128 13.06 -14.02 25.42
N LYS A 129 12.46 -12.94 24.90
CA LYS A 129 12.57 -11.59 25.47
C LYS A 129 11.21 -10.89 25.42
N THR A 130 10.84 -10.22 26.52
CA THR A 130 9.64 -9.38 26.54
C THR A 130 9.81 -8.21 25.56
N GLY A 131 8.83 -8.02 24.67
CA GLY A 131 8.89 -7.01 23.63
C GLY A 131 7.65 -6.97 22.75
N TYR A 132 7.62 -6.02 21.83
CA TYR A 132 6.61 -5.97 20.78
C TYR A 132 7.00 -6.93 19.66
N TYR A 133 6.04 -7.73 19.23
CA TYR A 133 6.17 -8.65 18.11
C TYR A 133 5.08 -8.36 17.10
N SER A 134 5.44 -8.43 15.82
CA SER A 134 4.54 -8.21 14.70
C SER A 134 4.37 -9.48 13.88
N CYS A 135 3.14 -9.75 13.47
CA CYS A 135 2.85 -10.79 12.49
C CYS A 135 3.49 -10.40 11.16
N ARG A 136 4.24 -11.32 10.55
CA ARG A 136 4.95 -11.06 9.28
C ARG A 136 4.01 -10.94 8.08
N TYR A 137 2.79 -11.47 8.18
CA TYR A 137 1.83 -11.47 7.09
C TYR A 137 0.91 -10.25 7.10
N CYS A 138 0.31 -9.88 8.24
CA CYS A 138 -0.63 -8.75 8.30
C CYS A 138 -0.08 -7.50 8.99
N GLY A 139 1.09 -7.57 9.62
CA GLY A 139 1.67 -6.44 10.36
C GLY A 139 1.12 -6.22 11.77
N PHE A 140 0.16 -7.03 12.23
CA PHE A 140 -0.44 -6.89 13.56
C PHE A 140 0.60 -7.01 14.68
N THR A 141 0.66 -6.00 15.54
CA THR A 141 1.66 -5.88 16.60
C THR A 141 1.04 -6.00 17.99
N LEU A 142 1.67 -6.76 18.88
CA LEU A 142 1.28 -6.84 20.28
C LEU A 142 2.47 -7.03 21.22
N LEU A 143 2.29 -6.63 22.48
CA LEU A 143 3.29 -6.82 23.54
C LEU A 143 3.24 -8.26 24.05
N MET A 144 4.34 -8.99 23.91
CA MET A 144 4.47 -10.36 24.38
C MET A 144 5.47 -10.46 25.52
N LYS A 145 5.17 -11.31 26.51
CA LYS A 145 5.99 -11.52 27.71
C LYS A 145 6.91 -12.72 27.54
N GLN A 146 8.13 -12.59 28.07
CA GLN A 146 9.09 -13.69 28.14
C GLN A 146 8.49 -14.94 28.77
N GLY A 147 8.81 -16.11 28.21
CA GLY A 147 8.39 -17.42 28.69
C GLY A 147 6.99 -17.86 28.23
N ALA A 148 6.16 -16.95 27.70
CA ALA A 148 4.94 -17.31 26.99
C ALA A 148 5.26 -17.98 25.65
N ARG A 149 4.24 -18.54 24.98
CA ARG A 149 4.36 -19.11 23.65
C ARG A 149 3.69 -18.23 22.61
N PHE A 150 4.24 -18.20 21.40
CA PHE A 150 3.58 -17.58 20.27
C PHE A 150 2.30 -18.33 19.92
N THR A 151 1.20 -17.59 19.78
CA THR A 151 -0.09 -18.10 19.28
C THR A 151 -0.32 -17.60 17.86
N PRO A 152 -1.22 -18.24 17.08
CA PRO A 152 -1.58 -17.74 15.76
C PRO A 152 -2.04 -16.28 15.84
N CYS A 153 -1.76 -15.52 14.78
CA CYS A 153 -2.14 -14.12 14.72
C CYS A 153 -3.64 -13.94 14.87
N GLU A 154 -4.07 -13.12 15.83
CA GLU A 154 -5.49 -12.87 16.10
C GLU A 154 -6.23 -12.17 14.94
N LYS A 155 -5.49 -11.54 14.01
CA LYS A 155 -6.05 -10.82 12.85
C LYS A 155 -6.14 -11.63 11.57
N CYS A 156 -5.12 -12.45 11.28
CA CYS A 156 -5.03 -13.19 10.01
C CYS A 156 -4.82 -14.69 10.17
N ASN A 157 -4.69 -15.18 11.40
CA ASN A 157 -4.46 -16.59 11.76
C ASN A 157 -3.14 -17.17 11.24
N GLU A 158 -2.19 -16.33 10.82
CA GLU A 158 -0.86 -16.77 10.40
C GLU A 158 0.08 -17.04 11.57
N ASN A 159 1.09 -17.88 11.31
CA ASN A 159 1.95 -18.43 12.35
C ASN A 159 3.31 -17.74 12.51
N ASP A 160 3.68 -16.90 11.54
CA ASP A 160 4.99 -16.27 11.47
C ASP A 160 5.01 -14.91 12.15
N TRP A 161 5.95 -14.77 13.08
CA TRP A 161 6.18 -13.55 13.85
C TRP A 161 7.63 -13.07 13.70
N SER A 162 7.82 -11.77 13.91
CA SER A 162 9.14 -11.16 14.08
C SER A 162 9.09 -10.13 15.19
N SER A 163 10.23 -9.76 15.76
CA SER A 163 10.29 -8.57 16.61
C SER A 163 9.84 -7.33 15.84
N SER A 164 9.14 -6.43 16.54
CA SER A 164 8.74 -5.14 15.98
C SER A 164 9.91 -4.17 16.05
N VAL A 165 10.09 -3.39 15.00
CA VAL A 165 11.02 -2.25 14.98
C VAL A 165 10.40 -1.14 15.82
N ARG A 166 11.18 -0.59 16.75
CA ARG A 166 10.74 0.52 17.60
C ARG A 166 10.88 1.84 16.84
N PRO A 167 10.05 2.85 17.12
CA PRO A 167 10.29 4.19 16.63
C PRO A 167 11.66 4.66 17.15
N GLU A 168 12.52 5.17 16.26
CA GLU A 168 13.64 6.00 16.71
C GLU A 168 13.04 7.27 17.31
N VAL A 169 12.99 7.30 18.64
CA VAL A 169 12.72 8.54 19.36
C VAL A 169 14.03 9.31 19.30
N ASP A 170 14.11 10.27 18.38
CA ASP A 170 15.14 11.31 18.41
C ASP A 170 15.10 11.93 19.82
N LEU A 171 16.02 11.51 20.70
CA LEU A 171 16.28 12.19 21.95
C LEU A 171 16.97 13.50 21.57
N VAL A 172 16.16 14.53 21.30
CA VAL A 172 16.61 15.93 21.23
C VAL A 172 16.79 16.47 22.63
#